data_AF-A0A645I185-F1
#
_entry.id   AF-A0A645I185-F1
#
_cell.length_a   1.000
_cell.length_b   1.000
_cell.length_c   1.000
_cell.angle_alpha   90.00
_cell.angle_beta   90.00
_cell.angle_gamma   90.00
#
_symmetry.space_group_name_H-M   'P 1'
#
loop_
_entity.id
_entity.type
_entity.pdbx_description
1 polymer ?
#
loop_
_entity_poly.entity_id
_entity_poly.type
_entity_poly.pdbx_seq_one_letter_code
_entity_poly.pdbx_strand_id
1 'polypeptide(L)' 'MVCKVPSYGSNNTHVCAICNHVGLEDEVAFVSSICKTSNSGEGAYRSIGFNICLDSQKCNDRIVSVEKLEEILKDVNNIK' A
#
# COMPACT_ATOMS: atom_id res chain seq x y z
N MET A 1 -6.50 10.57 -5.49
CA MET A 1 -5.44 9.72 -4.91
C MET A 1 -4.51 9.34 -6.05
N VAL A 2 -3.21 9.63 -5.93
CA VAL A 2 -2.23 9.22 -6.93
C VAL A 2 -1.35 8.16 -6.29
N CYS A 3 -1.40 6.95 -6.83
CA CYS A 3 -0.57 5.83 -6.41
C CYS A 3 0.61 5.70 -7.37
N LYS A 4 1.80 5.46 -6.82
CA LYS A 4 3.03 5.21 -7.57
C LYS A 4 3.57 3.84 -7.20
N VAL A 5 3.87 3.05 -8.21
CA VAL A 5 4.57 1.77 -8.10
C VAL A 5 6.00 1.98 -8.62
N PRO A 6 6.96 2.36 -7.77
CA PRO A 6 8.35 2.43 -8.18
C PRO A 6 8.87 1.03 -8.52
N SER A 7 9.59 0.92 -9.63
CA SER A 7 10.35 -0.30 -9.96
C SER A 7 11.67 -0.24 -9.21
N TYR A 8 11.76 -1.01 -8.13
CA TYR A 8 13.05 -1.39 -7.56
C TYR A 8 13.44 -2.74 -8.15
N GLY A 9 14.73 -2.99 -8.29
CA GLY A 9 15.27 -4.28 -8.72
C GLY A 9 16.08 -4.85 -7.56
N SER A 10 15.44 -5.62 -6.70
CA SER A 10 16.05 -6.31 -5.57
C SER A 10 15.48 -7.72 -5.43
N ASN A 11 16.33 -8.71 -5.14
CA ASN A 11 15.87 -10.08 -4.90
C ASN A 11 15.31 -10.29 -3.48
N ASN A 12 14.75 -9.24 -2.88
CA ASN A 12 14.21 -9.30 -1.53
C ASN A 12 12.79 -9.86 -1.54
N THR A 13 12.46 -10.58 -0.48
CA THR A 13 11.08 -10.97 -0.21
C THR A 13 10.36 -9.86 0.55
N HIS A 14 9.11 -9.61 0.18
CA HIS A 14 8.25 -8.61 0.76
C HIS A 14 6.95 -9.24 1.27
N VAL A 15 6.35 -8.63 2.28
CA VAL A 15 5.09 -9.08 2.87
C VAL A 15 3.97 -8.14 2.45
N CYS A 16 2.93 -8.65 1.81
CA CYS A 16 1.74 -7.89 1.45
C CYS A 16 1.02 -7.41 2.72
N ALA A 17 0.78 -6.10 2.81
CA ALA A 17 0.11 -5.47 3.94
C ALA A 17 -1.38 -5.85 4.06
N ILE A 18 -2.00 -6.35 2.98
CA ILE A 18 -3.42 -6.70 2.95
C ILE A 18 -3.63 -8.18 3.33
N CYS A 19 -3.01 -9.10 2.59
CA CYS A 19 -3.23 -10.55 2.77
C CYS A 19 -2.11 -11.27 3.53
N ASN A 20 -1.08 -10.56 4.02
CA ASN A 20 0.10 -11.12 4.71
C ASN A 20 0.90 -12.15 3.91
N HIS A 21 0.66 -12.24 2.60
CA HIS A 21 1.44 -13.12 1.74
C HIS A 21 2.88 -12.63 1.62
N VAL A 22 3.84 -13.54 1.76
CA VAL A 22 5.25 -13.30 1.51
C VAL A 22 5.55 -13.69 0.06
N GLY A 23 6.05 -12.77 -0.74
CA GLY A 23 6.39 -12.98 -2.14
C GLY A 23 7.64 -12.20 -2.55
N LEU A 24 8.16 -12.49 -3.74
CA LEU A 24 9.25 -11.72 -4.36
C LEU A 24 8.72 -10.43 -4.99
N GLU A 25 9.60 -9.58 -5.53
CA GLU A 25 9.20 -8.29 -6.14
C GLU A 25 8.23 -8.42 -7.33
N ASP A 26 8.19 -9.57 -8.01
CA ASP A 26 7.24 -9.88 -9.10
C ASP A 26 5.86 -10.32 -8.59
N GLU A 27 5.74 -10.62 -7.29
CA GLU A 27 4.47 -10.97 -6.65
C GLU A 27 3.97 -9.85 -5.73
N VAL A 28 4.88 -9.20 -5.00
CA VAL A 28 4.60 -8.17 -4.00
C VAL A 28 5.51 -6.97 -4.25
N ALA A 29 4.89 -5.83 -4.56
CA ALA A 29 5.61 -4.59 -4.86
C ALA A 29 5.30 -3.50 -3.83
N PHE A 30 6.28 -2.61 -3.63
CA PHE A 30 6.08 -1.39 -2.86
C PHE A 30 5.21 -0.41 -3.66
N VAL A 31 4.12 0.03 -3.06
CA VAL A 31 3.19 1.02 -3.59
C VAL A 31 3.18 2.20 -2.64
N SER A 32 3.29 3.42 -3.18
CA SER A 32 3.19 4.64 -2.38
C SER A 32 2.03 5.51 -2.84
N SER A 33 1.30 6.09 -1.89
CA SER A 33 0.22 7.03 -2.13
C SER A 33 0.61 8.42 -1.63
N ILE A 34 0.37 9.44 -2.46
CA ILE A 34 0.59 10.85 -2.09
C ILE A 34 -0.69 11.39 -1.46
N CYS A 35 -0.60 11.78 -0.19
CA CYS A 35 -1.71 12.16 0.66
C CYS A 35 -1.52 13.60 1.17
N LYS A 36 -2.60 14.37 1.27
CA LYS A 36 -2.55 15.73 1.84
C LYS A 36 -2.52 15.64 3.37
N THR A 37 -1.67 16.42 4.03
CA THR A 37 -1.61 16.42 5.50
C THR A 37 -2.67 17.35 6.11
N SER A 38 -3.04 17.11 7.37
CA SER A 38 -4.01 17.91 8.12
C SER A 38 -3.49 19.28 8.53
N ASN A 39 -2.17 19.46 8.67
CA ASN A 39 -1.54 20.76 8.91
C ASN A 39 -1.40 21.52 7.58
N SER A 40 -2.52 22.06 7.11
CA SER A 40 -2.64 22.80 5.86
C SER A 40 -2.19 24.26 5.98
N GLY A 41 -0.92 24.48 6.36
CA GLY A 41 -0.15 25.57 5.77
C GLY A 41 0.19 25.14 4.33
N GLU A 42 -0.02 26.02 3.36
CA GLU A 42 -0.03 25.75 1.91
C GLU A 42 0.82 24.55 1.42
N GLY A 43 0.14 23.51 0.90
CA GLY A 43 0.79 22.52 0.03
C GLY A 43 1.55 21.36 0.69
N ALA A 44 1.38 21.09 1.98
CA ALA A 44 2.02 19.92 2.59
C ALA A 44 1.40 18.58 2.14
N TYR A 45 2.20 17.77 1.45
CA TYR A 45 1.87 16.39 1.05
C TYR A 45 2.82 15.40 1.75
N ARG A 46 2.30 14.21 2.08
CA ARG A 46 3.02 13.08 2.66
C ARG A 46 2.90 11.89 1.72
N SER A 47 4.00 11.15 1.54
CA SER A 47 3.96 9.85 0.88
C SER A 47 3.75 8.76 1.93
N ILE A 48 2.81 7.84 1.70
CA ILE A 48 2.58 6.67 2.54
C ILE A 48 2.84 5.43 1.71
N GLY A 49 3.77 4.59 2.16
CA GLY A 49 4.23 3.41 1.43
C GLY A 49 3.77 2.11 2.07
N PHE A 50 3.38 1.14 1.24
CA PHE A 50 2.95 -0.19 1.65
C PHE A 50 3.41 -1.22 0.62
N ASN A 51 3.69 -2.45 1.05
CA ASN A 51 3.92 -3.56 0.14
C ASN A 51 2.58 -4.24 -0.17
N ILE A 52 2.24 -4.43 -1.44
CA ILE A 52 0.95 -4.99 -1.86
C ILE A 52 1.18 -5.98 -2.99
N CYS A 53 0.37 -7.03 -3.05
CA CYS A 53 0.37 -7.96 -4.19
C CYS A 53 0.10 -7.23 -5.50
N LEU A 54 0.87 -7.55 -6.54
CA LEU A 54 0.65 -7.04 -7.90
C LEU A 54 -0.62 -7.62 -8.52
N ASP A 55 -0.92 -8.88 -8.23
CA ASP A 55 -2.17 -9.53 -8.61
C ASP A 55 -3.23 -9.36 -7.52
N SER A 56 -4.17 -8.45 -7.77
CA SER A 56 -5.27 -8.17 -6.84
C SER A 56 -6.26 -9.34 -6.72
N GLN A 57 -6.44 -10.15 -7.76
CA GLN A 57 -7.35 -11.29 -7.71
C GLN A 57 -6.80 -12.37 -6.77
N LYS A 58 -5.54 -12.75 -6.96
CA LYS A 58 -4.85 -13.68 -6.04
C LYS A 58 -4.76 -13.13 -4.63
N CYS A 59 -4.60 -11.81 -4.47
CA CYS A 59 -4.63 -11.19 -3.15
C CYS A 59 -5.99 -11.43 -2.49
N ASN A 60 -7.09 -11.11 -3.19
CA ASN A 60 -8.46 -11.25 -2.68
C ASN A 60 -8.79 -12.69 -2.29
N ASP A 61 -8.32 -13.68 -3.04
CA ASP A 61 -8.50 -15.10 -2.70
C ASP A 61 -7.84 -15.51 -1.37
N ARG A 62 -6.85 -14.74 -0.91
CA ARG A 62 -6.10 -14.99 0.34
C ARG A 62 -6.56 -14.13 1.51
N ILE A 63 -7.39 -13.11 1.27
CA ILE A 63 -7.85 -12.21 2.32
C ILE A 63 -8.87 -12.95 3.19
N VAL A 64 -8.63 -12.95 4.50
CA VAL A 64 -9.56 -13.52 5.50
C VAL A 64 -10.41 -12.46 6.21
N SER A 65 -10.00 -11.19 6.16
CA SER A 65 -10.67 -10.05 6.78
C SER A 65 -10.36 -8.76 6.03
N VAL A 66 -11.33 -7.86 5.96
CA VAL A 66 -11.20 -6.54 5.31
C VAL A 66 -10.57 -5.47 6.21
N GLU A 67 -10.35 -5.76 7.50
CA GLU A 67 -9.85 -4.79 8.49
C GLU A 67 -8.58 -4.07 8.04
N LYS A 68 -7.59 -4.82 7.53
CA LYS A 68 -6.32 -4.24 7.05
C LYS A 68 -6.49 -3.31 5.85
N LEU A 69 -7.43 -3.65 4.96
CA LEU A 69 -7.75 -2.81 3.82
C LEU A 69 -8.41 -1.51 4.30
N GLU A 70 -9.35 -1.59 5.24
CA GLU A 70 -10.01 -0.43 5.81
C GLU A 70 -9.03 0.49 6.56
N GLU A 71 -8.09 -0.06 7.33
CA GLU A 71 -7.03 0.69 8.01
C GLU A 71 -6.15 1.45 7.01
N ILE A 72 -5.68 0.78 5.95
CA ILE A 72 -4.88 1.44 4.89
C ILE A 72 -5.69 2.57 4.25
N LEU A 73 -6.97 2.35 3.96
CA LEU A 73 -7.83 3.37 3.36
C LEU A 73 -8.08 4.55 4.31
N LYS A 74 -8.23 4.32 5.62
CA LYS A 74 -8.34 5.38 6.62
C LYS A 74 -7.06 6.21 6.71
N ASP A 75 -5.91 5.55 6.74
CA ASP A 75 -4.59 6.19 6.80
C ASP A 75 -4.32 7.07 5.57
N VAL A 76 -4.57 6.53 4.37
CA VAL A 76 -4.34 7.22 3.10
C VAL A 76 -5.29 8.41 2.91
N ASN A 77 -6.52 8.30 3.39
CA ASN A 77 -7.51 9.38 3.29
C ASN A 77 -7.54 10.30 4.51
N ASN A 78 -6.69 10.07 5.51
CA ASN A 78 -6.67 10.81 6.77
C ASN A 78 -8.05 10.86 7.45
N ILE A 79 -8.75 9.72 7.44
CA ILE A 79 -10.06 9.51 8.09
C ILE A 79 -9.80 8.99 9.51
N LYS A 80 -10.31 9.70 10.52
CA LYS A 80 -10.21 9.32 11.94
C LYS A 80 -11.29 8.33 12.35
#